data_AF-A0A1I4NJ71-F1
#
_entry.id   AF-A0A1I4NJ71-F1
#
_cell.length_a   1.000
_cell.length_b   1.000
_cell.length_c   1.000
_cell.angle_alpha   90.00
_cell.angle_beta   90.00
_cell.angle_gamma   90.00
#
_symmetry.space_group_name_H-M   'P 1'
#
loop_
_entity.id
_entity.type
_entity.pdbx_description
1 polymer ?
#
loop_
_entity_poly.entity_id
_entity_poly.type
_entity_poly.pdbx_seq_one_letter_code
_entity_poly.pdbx_strand_id
1 'polypeptide(L)'
;MRPYLAEFIGTFVLVFCGCGSAVLAADHIGYAGVALSFGFVLMAMIYALGPISGCHLNPAVTLGLTLSRKFDAARLSGYMAA
;
A
#
# COMPACT_ATOMS: atom_id res chain seq x y z
N MET A 1 7.02 -6.62 15.28
CA MET A 1 7.76 -6.60 14.01
C MET A 1 6.93 -7.05 12.81
N ARG A 2 6.17 -8.15 12.91
CA ARG A 2 5.32 -8.67 11.81
C ARG A 2 4.46 -7.61 11.08
N PRO A 3 3.79 -6.66 11.77
CA PRO A 3 3.01 -5.63 11.07
C PRO A 3 3.86 -4.68 10.23
N TYR A 4 5.04 -4.29 10.72
CA TYR A 4 5.94 -3.39 9.99
C TYR A 4 6.53 -4.06 8.75
N LEU A 5 6.88 -5.34 8.83
CA LEU A 5 7.34 -6.10 7.67
C LEU A 5 6.22 -6.29 6.64
N ALA A 6 4.98 -6.49 7.09
CA ALA A 6 3.83 -6.56 6.20
C ALA A 6 3.59 -5.23 5.47
N GLU A 7 3.64 -4.09 6.17
CA GLU A 7 3.57 -2.78 5.52
C GLU A 7 4.70 -2.58 4.51
N PHE A 8 5.95 -2.92 4.85
CA PHE A 8 7.09 -2.77 3.95
C PHE A 8 6.95 -3.62 2.68
N ILE A 9 6.61 -4.92 2.83
CA ILE A 9 6.42 -5.81 1.68
C ILE A 9 5.23 -5.35 0.84
N GLY A 10 4.12 -4.97 1.48
CA GLY A 10 2.93 -4.50 0.76
C GLY A 10 3.19 -3.22 -0.02
N THR A 11 3.89 -2.25 0.57
CA THR A 11 4.26 -0.99 -0.09
C THR A 11 5.25 -1.25 -1.23
N PHE A 12 6.24 -2.13 -1.03
CA PHE A 12 7.15 -2.55 -2.09
C PHE A 12 6.40 -3.15 -3.29
N VAL A 13 5.48 -4.09 -3.05
CA VAL A 13 4.69 -4.73 -4.12
C VAL A 13 3.79 -3.72 -4.82
N LEU A 14 3.12 -2.84 -4.06
CA LEU A 14 2.26 -1.79 -4.61
C LEU A 14 3.04 -0.85 -5.54
N VAL A 15 4.22 -0.38 -5.11
CA VAL A 15 5.07 0.51 -5.90
C VAL A 15 5.67 -0.24 -7.09
N PHE A 16 6.21 -1.44 -6.89
CA PHE A 16 6.84 -2.22 -7.95
C PHE A 16 5.86 -2.51 -9.08
N CYS A 17 4.68 -3.04 -8.77
CA CYS A 17 3.67 -3.35 -9.78
C CYS A 17 3.01 -2.08 -10.34
N GLY A 18 2.66 -1.13 -9.48
CA GLY A 18 1.99 0.10 -9.89
C GLY A 18 2.87 0.97 -10.79
N CYS A 19 4.06 1.34 -10.35
CA CYS A 19 5.00 2.12 -11.16
C CYS A 19 5.51 1.31 -12.36
N GLY A 20 5.72 0.00 -12.22
CA GLY A 20 6.05 -0.87 -13.35
C GLY A 20 4.97 -0.85 -14.45
N SER A 21 3.70 -0.86 -14.06
CA SER A 21 2.58 -0.71 -15.01
C SER A 21 2.58 0.66 -15.69
N ALA A 22 2.93 1.73 -14.96
CA ALA A 22 3.02 3.08 -15.52
C ALA A 22 4.11 3.21 -16.59
N VAL A 23 5.24 2.49 -16.44
CA VAL A 23 6.28 2.42 -17.47
C VAL A 23 5.77 1.76 -18.74
N LEU A 24 4.88 0.76 -18.64
CA LEU A 24 4.28 0.04 -19.77
C LEU A 24 3.03 0.73 -20.34
N ALA A 25 2.66 1.90 -19.83
CA ALA A 25 1.38 2.54 -20.14
C ALA A 25 1.25 2.95 -21.61
N ALA A 26 2.29 3.52 -22.21
CA ALA A 26 2.22 4.10 -23.56
C ALA A 26 2.02 3.04 -24.65
N ASP A 27 2.72 1.90 -24.54
CA ASP A 27 2.83 0.93 -25.64
C ASP A 27 1.96 -0.32 -25.46
N HIS A 28 1.42 -0.56 -24.26
CA HIS A 28 0.77 -1.84 -23.95
C HIS A 28 -0.61 -1.71 -23.31
N ILE A 29 -0.72 -0.98 -22.19
CA ILE A 29 -1.88 -1.12 -21.30
C ILE A 29 -2.75 0.14 -21.17
N GLY A 30 -2.25 1.30 -21.59
CA GLY A 30 -2.93 2.58 -21.45
C GLY A 30 -3.22 2.98 -20.00
N TYR A 31 -3.87 4.14 -19.81
CA TYR A 31 -4.19 4.65 -18.47
C TYR A 31 -5.15 3.75 -17.69
N ALA A 32 -6.10 3.11 -18.39
CA ALA A 32 -7.03 2.17 -17.76
C ALA A 32 -6.30 0.94 -17.19
N GLY A 33 -5.32 0.40 -17.93
CA GLY A 33 -4.52 -0.72 -17.45
C GLY A 33 -3.67 -0.37 -16.23
N VAL A 34 -3.09 0.84 -16.20
CA VAL A 34 -2.36 1.34 -15.01
C VAL A 34 -3.31 1.44 -13.81
N ALA A 35 -4.49 2.05 -14.00
CA ALA A 35 -5.47 2.21 -12.93
C ALA A 35 -5.92 0.85 -12.37
N LEU A 36 -6.19 -0.12 -13.24
CA LEU A 36 -6.55 -1.48 -12.84
C LEU A 36 -5.41 -2.21 -12.14
N SER A 37 -4.16 -2.02 -12.59
CA SER A 37 -2.98 -2.63 -11.95
C SER A 37 -2.83 -2.17 -10.50
N PHE A 38 -2.88 -0.86 -10.25
CA PHE A 38 -2.85 -0.32 -8.88
C PHE A 38 -4.02 -0.84 -8.04
N GLY A 39 -5.23 -0.83 -8.59
CA GLY A 39 -6.44 -1.29 -7.88
C GLY A 39 -6.37 -2.77 -7.49
N PHE A 40 -6.01 -3.65 -8.42
CA PHE A 40 -5.95 -5.09 -8.16
C PHE A 40 -4.81 -5.48 -7.23
N VAL A 41 -3.64 -4.84 -7.36
CA VAL A 41 -2.51 -5.08 -6.45
C VAL A 41 -2.88 -4.64 -5.03
N LEU A 42 -3.47 -3.46 -4.87
CA LEU A 42 -3.93 -2.99 -3.56
C LEU A 42 -4.98 -3.94 -2.97
N MET A 43 -5.96 -4.37 -3.77
CA MET A 43 -6.97 -5.34 -3.33
C MET A 43 -6.34 -6.66 -2.87
N ALA A 44 -5.40 -7.20 -3.64
CA ALA A 44 -4.68 -8.41 -3.26
C ALA A 44 -3.91 -8.24 -1.94
N MET A 45 -3.23 -7.10 -1.75
CA MET A 45 -2.51 -6.82 -0.52
C MET A 45 -3.44 -6.64 0.68
N ILE A 46 -4.61 -6.02 0.50
CA ILE A 46 -5.62 -5.92 1.56
C ILE A 46 -6.06 -7.30 2.04
N TYR A 47 -6.34 -8.24 1.12
CA TYR A 47 -6.72 -9.60 1.50
C TYR A 47 -5.57 -10.38 2.14
N ALA A 48 -4.34 -10.21 1.66
CA ALA A 48 -3.18 -10.95 2.16
C ALA A 48 -2.65 -10.41 3.49
N LEU A 49 -2.59 -9.08 3.66
CA LEU A 49 -1.87 -8.41 4.74
C LEU A 49 -2.78 -7.64 5.69
N GLY A 50 -4.04 -7.40 5.32
CA GLY A 50 -5.05 -6.75 6.16
C GLY A 50 -5.15 -7.36 7.57
N PRO A 51 -5.27 -8.70 7.72
CA PRO A 51 -5.32 -9.35 9.03
C PRO A 51 -4.04 -9.20 9.88
N ILE A 52 -2.92 -8.78 9.27
CA ILE A 52 -1.61 -8.70 9.92
C ILE A 52 -1.29 -7.26 10.36
N SER A 53 -1.47 -6.29 9.47
CA SER A 53 -1.08 -4.89 9.72
C SER A 53 -2.22 -3.88 9.62
N GLY A 54 -3.38 -4.26 9.10
CA GLY A 54 -4.41 -3.32 8.64
C GLY A 54 -4.18 -2.81 7.22
N CYS A 55 -3.05 -3.17 6.59
CA CYS A 55 -2.69 -2.89 5.20
C CYS A 55 -2.85 -1.41 4.83
N HIS A 56 -2.14 -0.52 5.54
CA HIS A 56 -2.20 0.91 5.24
C HIS A 56 -1.48 1.22 3.93
N LEU A 57 -0.26 0.68 3.77
CA LEU A 57 0.64 0.79 2.61
C LEU A 57 0.84 2.22 2.11
N ASN A 58 0.56 3.20 2.97
CA ASN A 58 0.47 4.59 2.62
C ASN A 58 0.58 5.46 3.89
N PRO A 59 1.61 6.31 3.99
CA PRO A 59 1.79 7.23 5.12
C PRO A 59 0.59 8.17 5.35
N ALA A 60 -0.08 8.63 4.30
CA ALA A 60 -1.24 9.52 4.42
C ALA A 60 -2.45 8.78 5.02
N VAL A 61 -2.65 7.51 4.67
CA VAL A 61 -3.70 6.67 5.26
C VAL A 61 -3.40 6.43 6.74
N THR A 62 -2.16 6.05 7.07
CA THR A 62 -1.72 5.86 8.47
C THR A 62 -1.93 7.14 9.29
N LEU A 63 -1.52 8.30 8.75
CA LEU A 63 -1.71 9.59 9.41
C LEU A 63 -3.20 9.91 9.60
N GLY A 64 -4.03 9.72 8.57
CA GLY A 64 -5.46 9.96 8.64
C GLY A 64 -6.16 9.10 9.70
N LEU A 65 -5.81 7.81 9.77
CA LEU A 65 -6.33 6.90 10.80
C LEU A 65 -5.87 7.29 12.20
N THR A 66 -4.61 7.73 12.34
CA THR A 66 -4.05 8.19 13.62
C THR A 66 -4.75 9.46 14.10
N LEU A 67 -4.91 10.46 13.23
CA LEU A 67 -5.63 11.70 13.53
C LEU A 67 -7.10 11.45 13.85
N SER A 68 -7.71 10.43 13.21
CA SER A 68 -9.07 9.98 13.49
C SER A 68 -9.19 9.13 14.76
N ARG A 69 -8.09 8.91 15.52
CA ARG A 69 -8.02 8.03 16.71
C ARG A 69 -8.44 6.58 16.43
N LYS A 70 -8.28 6.12 15.19
CA LYS A 70 -8.55 4.75 14.74
C LYS A 70 -7.27 3.89 14.67
N PHE A 71 -6.11 4.49 14.91
CA PHE A 71 -4.82 3.82 14.94
C PHE A 71 -3.95 4.35 16.09
N ASP A 72 -3.14 3.48 16.67
CA ASP A 72 -2.25 3.81 17.77
C ASP A 72 -1.10 4.72 17.30
N ALA A 73 -1.06 5.93 17.84
CA ALA A 73 -0.06 6.94 17.50
C ALA A 73 1.38 6.50 17.80
N ALA A 74 1.59 5.59 18.78
CA ALA A 74 2.92 5.08 19.08
C ALA A 74 3.52 4.24 17.93
N ARG A 75 2.68 3.72 17.03
CA ARG A 75 3.09 2.90 15.88
C ARG A 75 3.25 3.70 14.59
N LEU A 76 2.89 4.98 14.60
CA LEU A 76 2.86 5.87 13.43
C LEU A 76 4.20 5.91 12.69
N SER A 77 5.30 6.21 13.40
CA SER A 77 6.62 6.34 12.79
C SER A 77 7.10 5.03 12.15
N GLY A 78 6.80 3.89 12.77
CA GLY A 78 7.10 2.57 12.23
C GLY A 78 6.34 2.26 10.93
N TYR A 79 5.08 2.68 10.82
CA TYR A 79 4.28 2.54 9.60
C TYR A 79 4.62 3.58 8.53
N MET A 80 5.22 4.72 8.91
CA MET A 80 5.72 5.72 7.95
C MET A 80 7.05 5.33 7.33
N ALA A 81 7.89 4.60 8.08
CA ALA A 81 9.20 4.15 7.62
C ALA A 81 9.17 2.79 6.89
N ALA A 82 8.11 2.00 7.10
CA ALA A 82 7.86 0.74 6.42
C ALA A 82 7.30 0.98 5.02
#